data_AF-A0A930T3N4-F1
#
_entry.id   AF-A0A930T3N4-F1
#
_cell.length_a   1.000
_cell.length_b   1.000
_cell.length_c   1.000
_cell.angle_alpha   90.00
_cell.angle_beta   90.00
_cell.angle_gamma   90.00
#
_symmetry.space_group_name_H-M   'P 1'
#
loop_
_entity.id
_entity.type
_entity.pdbx_description
1 polymer ?
#
loop_
_entity_poly.entity_id
_entity_poly.type
_entity_poly.pdbx_seq_one_letter_code
_entity_poly.pdbx_strand_id
1 'polypeptide(L)' 'MQEIITNPEPSLVFSLMLLHCLIGLLTAVVADSKGYSFALWLGIGLIGGTIGLIFSLTRPRLLR' A
#
# COMPACT_ATOMS: atom_id res chain seq x y z
N MET A 1 -2.57 7.43 -26.40
CA MET A 1 -1.62 7.16 -25.29
C MET A 1 -2.27 7.47 -23.93
N GLN A 2 -3.50 6.98 -23.71
CA GLN A 2 -4.33 7.19 -22.49
C GLN A 2 -5.02 5.90 -22.00
N GLU A 3 -5.10 4.83 -22.81
CA GLU A 3 -5.83 3.60 -22.48
C GLU A 3 -5.28 2.82 -21.27
N ILE A 4 -3.98 2.91 -20.98
CA ILE A 4 -3.35 2.18 -19.86
C ILE A 4 -3.75 2.77 -18.50
N ILE A 5 -4.10 4.07 -18.45
CA ILE A 5 -4.53 4.74 -17.21
C ILE A 5 -5.97 4.32 -16.84
N THR A 6 -6.80 3.98 -17.83
CA THR A 6 -8.21 3.59 -17.62
C THR A 6 -8.38 2.10 -17.38
N ASN A 7 -7.41 1.26 -17.77
CA ASN A 7 -7.39 -0.18 -17.52
C ASN A 7 -6.09 -0.61 -16.82
N PRO A 8 -5.91 -0.26 -15.53
CA PRO A 8 -4.82 -0.85 -14.78
C PRO A 8 -5.02 -2.37 -14.75
N GLU A 9 -4.00 -3.11 -15.14
CA GLU A 9 -4.04 -4.57 -15.18
C GLU A 9 -4.52 -5.10 -13.80
N PRO A 10 -5.69 -5.76 -13.73
CA PRO A 10 -6.42 -5.94 -12.46
C PRO A 10 -5.62 -6.76 -11.45
N SER A 11 -4.75 -7.64 -11.94
CA SER A 11 -3.79 -8.42 -11.16
C SER A 11 -2.76 -7.54 -10.42
N LEU A 12 -2.32 -6.43 -11.02
CA LEU A 12 -1.34 -5.53 -10.41
C LEU A 12 -1.98 -4.69 -9.30
N VAL A 13 -3.20 -4.18 -9.52
CA VAL A 13 -3.98 -3.48 -8.48
C VAL A 13 -4.26 -4.40 -7.30
N PHE A 14 -4.66 -5.65 -7.58
CA PHE A 14 -4.93 -6.64 -6.54
C PHE A 14 -3.66 -6.99 -5.74
N SER A 15 -2.52 -7.13 -6.41
CA SER A 15 -1.23 -7.38 -5.77
C SER A 15 -0.78 -6.20 -4.89
N LEU A 16 -0.91 -4.95 -5.35
CA LEU A 16 -0.62 -3.77 -4.55
C LEU A 16 -1.55 -3.66 -3.33
N MET A 17 -2.83 -3.97 -3.49
CA MET A 17 -3.80 -3.93 -2.39
C MET A 17 -3.50 -5.00 -1.33
N LEU A 18 -3.12 -6.21 -1.75
CA LEU A 18 -2.65 -7.26 -0.85
C LEU A 18 -1.38 -6.85 -0.12
N LEU A 19 -0.40 -6.29 -0.83
CA LEU A 19 0.86 -5.86 -0.25
C LEU A 19 0.66 -4.72 0.75
N HIS A 20 -0.22 -3.76 0.43
CA HIS A 20 -0.63 -2.67 1.33
C HIS A 20 -1.23 -3.20 2.63
N CYS A 21 -2.16 -4.15 2.52
CA CYS A 21 -2.81 -4.75 3.68
C CYS A 21 -1.81 -5.56 4.53
N LEU A 22 -0.93 -6.32 3.89
CA LEU A 22 0.13 -7.09 4.55
C LEU A 22 1.09 -6.18 5.34
N ILE A 23 1.56 -5.08 4.74
CA ILE A 23 2.47 -4.15 5.43
C ILE A 23 1.76 -3.48 6.62
N GLY A 24 0.52 -3.02 6.44
CA GLY A 24 -0.27 -2.43 7.52
C GLY A 24 -0.48 -3.42 8.68
N LEU A 25 -0.81 -4.68 8.37
CA LEU A 25 -1.04 -5.71 9.38
C LEU A 25 0.26 -6.13 10.08
N LEU A 26 1.37 -6.28 9.34
CA LEU A 26 2.69 -6.56 9.91
C LEU A 26 3.15 -5.45 10.87
N THR A 27 2.97 -4.19 10.47
CA THR A 27 3.31 -3.04 11.33
C THR A 27 2.46 -3.02 12.60
N ALA A 28 1.14 -3.28 12.50
CA ALA A 28 0.26 -3.34 13.65
C ALA A 28 0.59 -4.51 14.60
N VAL A 29 0.92 -5.69 14.07
CA VAL A 29 1.34 -6.87 14.85
C VAL A 29 2.69 -6.62 15.55
N VAL A 30 3.65 -6.00 14.88
CA VAL A 30 4.95 -5.63 15.48
C VAL A 30 4.77 -4.61 16.61
N ALA A 31 3.82 -3.67 16.48
CA ALA A 31 3.54 -2.67 17.49
C ALA A 31 2.83 -3.26 18.72
N ASP A 32 1.86 -4.16 18.49
CA ASP A 32 1.16 -4.90 19.54
C ASP A 32 2.12 -5.77 20.36
N SER A 33 3.02 -6.47 19.67
CA SER A 33 4.10 -7.26 20.30
C SER A 33 5.04 -6.42 21.18
N LYS A 34 5.02 -5.10 21.02
CA LYS A 34 5.87 -4.14 21.74
C LYS A 34 5.09 -3.32 22.77
N GLY A 35 3.80 -3.61 22.98
CA GLY A 35 2.93 -2.96 23.95
C GLY A 35 2.38 -1.59 23.52
N TYR A 36 2.51 -1.23 22.23
CA TYR A 36 1.93 -0.01 21.67
C TYR A 36 0.50 -0.27 21.18
N SER A 37 -0.33 0.78 21.16
CA SER A 37 -1.72 0.70 20.70
C SER A 37 -1.81 0.22 19.26
N PHE A 38 -2.29 -1.01 19.06
CA PHE A 38 -2.51 -1.65 17.76
C PHE A 38 -3.22 -0.71 16.76
N ALA A 39 -4.28 -0.04 17.19
CA ALA A 39 -5.07 0.85 16.34
C ALA A 39 -4.28 2.07 15.81
N LEU A 40 -3.35 2.61 16.60
CA LEU A 40 -2.58 3.80 16.22
C LEU A 40 -1.53 3.41 15.17
N TRP A 41 -0.86 2.28 15.37
CA TRP A 41 0.12 1.76 14.42
C TRP A 41 -0.52 1.20 13.14
N LEU A 42 -1.71 0.60 13.24
CA LEU A 42 -2.54 0.24 12.08
C LEU A 42 -2.88 1.50 11.26
N GLY A 43 -3.25 2.60 11.92
CA GLY A 43 -3.50 3.89 11.26
C GLY A 43 -2.29 4.43 10.51
N ILE A 44 -1.10 4.37 11.12
CA ILE A 44 0.16 4.80 10.48
C ILE A 44 0.48 3.91 9.25
N GLY A 45 0.30 2.59 9.38
CA GLY A 45 0.47 1.63 8.29
C GLY A 45 -0.50 1.89 7.13
N LEU A 46 -1.75 2.23 7.43
CA LEU A 46 -2.76 2.58 6.43
C LEU A 46 -2.43 3.89 5.72
N ILE A 47 -2.01 4.93 6.46
CA ILE A 47 -1.64 6.23 5.89
C ILE A 47 -0.40 6.07 5.00
N GLY A 48 0.67 5.48 5.53
CA GLY A 48 1.92 5.26 4.78
C GLY A 48 1.71 4.37 3.56
N GLY A 49 0.93 3.30 3.71
CA GLY A 49 0.61 2.41 2.61
C GLY A 49 -0.26 3.07 1.53
N THR A 50 -1.15 4.00 1.89
CA THR A 50 -2.00 4.71 0.92
C THR A 50 -1.16 5.71 0.13
N ILE A 51 -0.26 6.43 0.80
CA ILE A 51 0.73 7.30 0.14
C ILE A 51 1.60 6.48 -0.82
N GLY A 52 2.07 5.29 -0.42
CA GLY A 52 2.86 4.41 -1.28
C GLY A 52 2.11 3.89 -2.51
N LEU A 53 0.81 3.60 -2.36
CA LEU A 53 -0.07 3.20 -3.47
C LEU A 53 -0.30 4.37 -4.44
N ILE A 54 -0.60 5.57 -3.91
CA ILE A 54 -0.71 6.80 -4.70
C ILE A 54 0.61 7.07 -5.44
N PHE A 55 1.76 6.94 -4.78
CA PHE A 55 3.07 7.19 -5.39
C PHE A 55 3.41 6.17 -6.49
N SER A 56 3.04 4.89 -6.29
CA SER A 56 3.20 3.84 -7.30
C SER A 56 2.30 4.07 -8.51
N LEU A 57 1.06 4.53 -8.30
CA LEU A 57 0.14 4.95 -9.36
C LEU A 57 0.60 6.23 -10.07
N THR A 58 1.26 7.14 -9.34
CA THR A 58 1.69 8.44 -9.85
C THR A 58 3.04 8.38 -10.59
N ARG A 59 3.83 7.31 -10.44
CA ARG A 59 5.03 7.08 -11.26
C ARG A 59 4.70 6.18 -12.46
N PRO A 60 4.40 6.74 -13.65
CA PRO A 60 4.52 5.97 -14.87
C PRO A 60 5.99 5.61 -15.07
N ARG A 61 6.29 4.31 -14.95
CA ARG A 61 7.52 3.62 -15.38
C ARG A 61 8.67 4.52 -15.85
N LEU A 62 9.51 4.95 -14.90
CA LEU A 62 10.85 5.50 -15.18
C LEU A 62 11.89 4.40 -15.43
N LEU A 63 11.48 3.32 -16.09
CA LEU A 63 12.31 2.18 -16.53
C LEU A 63 11.70 1.62 -17.83
N ARG A 64 11.81 2.37 -18.91
CA ARG A 64 12.00 1.83 -20.26
C ARG A 64 12.90 2.78 -21.03
#